data_AF-A0A913YNP3-F1
#
_entry.id   AF-A0A913YNP3-F1
#
_cell.length_a   1.000
_cell.length_b   1.000
_cell.length_c   1.000
_cell.angle_alpha   90.00
_cell.angle_beta   90.00
_cell.angle_gamma   90.00
#
_symmetry.space_group_name_H-M   'P 1'
#
loop_
_entity.id
_entity.type
_entity.pdbx_description
1 polymer ?
#
loop_
_entity_poly.entity_id
_entity_poly.type
_entity_poly.pdbx_seq_one_letter_code
_entity_poly.pdbx_strand_id
1 'polypeptide(L)'
;MRLFVLVFLCRFTLVMNFIHIPEVSRKAIICEGSKQYIHCPDRSYIVITKANYGRTSKTTCGRERQTKCLFSVSTKLKTKCDGIRSCFVNPTNKFFGHDPCRGVAKYLEVWYKCRAILAVYGR
;
A
#
# COMPACT_ATOMS: atom_id res chain seq x y z
N MET A 1 18.06 -39.97 41.45
CA MET A 1 17.26 -39.31 42.51
C MET A 1 17.41 -37.80 42.34
N ARG A 2 16.35 -37.03 42.65
CA ARG A 2 16.16 -35.56 42.48
C ARG A 2 17.38 -34.72 42.97
N LEU A 3 17.63 -33.46 42.56
CA LEU A 3 16.73 -32.29 42.62
C LEU A 3 17.30 -31.07 41.83
N PHE A 4 16.46 -30.05 41.59
CA PHE A 4 16.83 -28.69 41.11
C PHE A 4 17.28 -27.81 42.33
N VAL A 5 17.55 -26.49 42.35
CA VAL A 5 17.28 -25.29 41.49
C VAL A 5 18.34 -24.18 41.83
N LEU A 6 18.37 -23.03 41.11
CA LEU A 6 18.96 -21.69 41.45
C LEU A 6 20.46 -21.45 41.12
N VAL A 7 20.96 -20.27 40.69
CA VAL A 7 20.34 -18.98 40.25
C VAL A 7 21.34 -18.16 39.37
N PHE A 8 20.84 -17.55 38.28
CA PHE A 8 21.32 -16.35 37.56
C PHE A 8 22.83 -16.17 37.25
N LEU A 9 23.19 -16.37 35.97
CA LEU A 9 23.89 -15.33 35.20
C LEU A 9 22.94 -14.80 34.10
N CYS A 10 22.89 -13.48 33.96
CA CYS A 10 21.70 -12.78 33.46
C CYS A 10 21.80 -12.40 31.96
N ARG A 11 20.79 -12.77 31.17
CA ARG A 11 20.40 -12.13 29.89
C ARG A 11 21.49 -11.92 28.81
N PHE A 12 22.14 -12.98 28.32
CA PHE A 12 23.00 -12.88 27.11
C PHE A 12 22.56 -13.67 25.87
N THR A 13 21.44 -14.39 25.91
CA THR A 13 20.67 -14.69 24.69
C THR A 13 19.63 -13.58 24.49
N LEU A 14 20.07 -12.44 23.94
CA LEU A 14 19.14 -11.48 23.36
C LEU A 14 18.46 -12.17 22.19
N VAL A 15 17.25 -12.66 22.45
CA VAL A 15 16.25 -13.09 21.48
C VAL A 15 15.84 -11.90 20.62
N MET A 16 16.76 -11.50 19.73
CA MET A 16 16.49 -10.69 18.56
C MET A 16 15.72 -11.56 17.57
N ASN A 17 14.51 -11.94 18.00
CA ASN A 17 13.40 -12.27 17.11
C ASN A 17 13.09 -10.98 16.35
N PHE A 18 13.93 -10.69 15.36
CA PHE A 18 13.57 -9.80 14.27
C PHE A 18 12.34 -10.44 13.65
N ILE A 19 11.17 -9.93 14.04
CA ILE A 19 9.92 -10.22 13.36
C ILE A 19 10.10 -9.60 11.98
N HIS A 20 10.67 -10.37 11.06
CA HIS A 20 10.88 -9.96 9.69
C HIS A 20 9.53 -10.02 9.00
N ILE A 21 8.69 -9.03 9.30
CA ILE A 21 7.43 -8.79 8.60
C ILE A 21 7.83 -8.54 7.15
N PRO A 22 7.51 -9.45 6.21
CA PRO A 22 7.91 -9.24 4.83
C PRO A 22 7.24 -7.96 4.33
N GLU A 23 8.01 -7.01 3.82
CA GLU A 23 7.49 -5.78 3.20
C GLU A 23 6.85 -6.11 1.83
N VAL A 24 5.76 -6.88 1.85
CA VAL A 24 5.03 -7.34 0.66
C VAL A 24 4.47 -6.14 -0.08
N SER A 25 4.95 -5.96 -1.31
CA SER A 25 4.40 -4.99 -2.27
C SER A 25 3.04 -5.49 -2.77
N ARG A 26 1.98 -4.71 -2.52
CA ARG A 26 0.60 -4.98 -2.94
C ARG A 26 0.28 -4.10 -4.15
N LYS A 27 -0.58 -4.58 -5.06
CA LYS A 27 -1.10 -3.80 -6.19
C LYS A 27 -2.62 -3.72 -6.11
N ALA A 28 -3.16 -2.52 -6.23
CA ALA A 28 -4.59 -2.24 -6.41
C ALA A 28 -4.85 -1.64 -7.80
N ILE A 29 -6.02 -1.93 -8.38
CA ILE A 29 -6.49 -1.36 -9.64
C ILE A 29 -7.89 -0.80 -9.41
N ILE A 30 -8.08 0.50 -9.68
CA ILE A 30 -9.36 1.19 -9.47
C ILE A 30 -9.73 1.89 -10.78
N CYS A 31 -10.85 1.50 -11.40
CA CYS A 31 -11.31 2.08 -12.66
C CYS A 31 -11.71 3.56 -12.50
N GLU A 32 -11.54 4.37 -13.57
CA GLU A 32 -12.01 5.76 -13.59
C GLU A 32 -13.49 5.86 -13.17
N GLY A 33 -13.81 6.84 -12.32
CA GLY A 33 -15.14 7.02 -11.74
C GLY A 33 -15.54 6.04 -10.63
N SER A 34 -14.88 4.88 -10.50
CA SER A 34 -15.16 3.91 -9.44
C SER A 34 -14.65 4.37 -8.07
N LYS A 35 -15.29 3.90 -6.99
CA LYS A 35 -14.96 4.27 -5.60
C LYS A 35 -14.47 3.04 -4.85
N GLN A 36 -13.25 3.07 -4.29
CA GLN A 36 -12.69 1.95 -3.54
C GLN A 36 -11.84 2.43 -2.35
N TYR A 37 -11.63 1.55 -1.37
CA TYR A 37 -10.68 1.77 -0.28
C TYR A 37 -9.41 0.96 -0.51
N ILE A 38 -8.25 1.60 -0.37
CA ILE A 38 -6.99 0.91 -0.15
C ILE A 38 -6.89 0.67 1.35
N HIS A 39 -6.67 -0.59 1.75
CA HIS A 39 -6.68 -0.97 3.17
C HIS A 39 -5.41 -1.75 3.56
N CYS A 40 -4.98 -1.53 4.80
CA CYS A 40 -3.91 -2.25 5.47
C CYS A 40 -4.43 -2.89 6.78
N PRO A 41 -3.86 -4.03 7.22
CA PRO A 41 -4.26 -4.69 8.46
C PRO A 41 -4.14 -3.81 9.71
N ASP A 42 -4.73 -4.26 10.81
CA ASP A 42 -4.61 -3.57 12.10
C ASP A 42 -3.16 -3.37 12.55
N ARG A 43 -2.93 -2.28 13.29
CA ARG A 43 -1.60 -1.82 13.72
C ARG A 43 -0.62 -1.62 12.55
N SER A 44 -1.12 -1.32 11.34
CA SER A 44 -0.28 -0.96 10.19
C SER A 44 -0.88 0.20 9.38
N TYR A 45 -0.03 0.89 8.61
CA TYR A 45 -0.40 2.01 7.76
C TYR A 45 0.05 1.81 6.31
N ILE A 46 -0.66 2.46 5.39
CA ILE A 46 -0.36 2.47 3.97
C ILE A 46 0.92 3.27 3.72
N VAL A 47 1.78 2.74 2.86
CA VAL A 47 2.93 3.43 2.26
C VAL A 47 2.85 3.25 0.75
N ILE A 48 2.49 4.30 0.02
CA ILE A 48 2.40 4.28 -1.44
C ILE A 48 3.81 4.26 -2.03
N THR A 49 4.14 3.22 -2.79
CA THR A 49 5.45 3.11 -3.45
C THR A 49 5.42 3.73 -4.85
N LYS A 50 4.34 3.50 -5.60
CA LYS A 50 4.12 4.04 -6.96
C LYS A 50 2.61 4.14 -7.23
N ALA A 51 2.16 5.17 -7.93
CA ALA A 51 0.80 5.23 -8.45
C ALA A 51 0.77 5.86 -9.85
N ASN A 52 0.01 5.23 -10.75
CA ASN A 52 -0.13 5.61 -12.14
C ASN A 52 -1.61 5.74 -12.52
N TYR A 53 -2.00 6.84 -13.16
CA TYR A 53 -3.33 7.03 -13.75
C TYR A 53 -3.20 7.03 -15.28
N GLY A 54 -4.04 6.25 -15.97
CA GLY A 54 -3.97 6.12 -17.42
C GLY A 54 -4.53 4.80 -17.93
N ARG A 55 -3.95 4.27 -19.00
CA ARG A 55 -4.34 3.03 -19.67
C ARG A 55 -3.12 2.31 -20.24
N THR A 56 -2.83 1.11 -19.74
CA THR A 56 -1.70 0.25 -20.14
C THR A 56 -2.09 -1.14 -20.66
N SER A 57 -3.31 -1.59 -20.38
CA SER A 57 -3.87 -2.90 -20.75
C SER A 57 -5.10 -2.73 -21.65
N LYS A 58 -5.31 -3.65 -22.60
CA LYS A 58 -6.49 -3.62 -23.50
C LYS A 58 -7.79 -4.10 -22.85
N THR A 59 -7.72 -4.71 -21.66
CA THR A 59 -8.86 -5.41 -21.02
C THR A 59 -9.16 -4.98 -19.58
N THR A 60 -8.18 -4.39 -18.88
CA THR A 60 -8.37 -3.88 -17.52
C THR A 60 -9.38 -2.73 -17.52
N CYS A 61 -10.44 -2.82 -16.71
CA CYS A 61 -11.52 -1.82 -16.68
C CYS A 61 -12.19 -1.63 -18.06
N GLY A 62 -12.60 -2.73 -18.70
CA GLY A 62 -13.28 -2.73 -20.00
C GLY A 62 -12.32 -2.82 -21.19
N ARG A 63 -12.86 -2.92 -22.40
CA ARG A 63 -12.07 -3.01 -23.63
C ARG A 63 -11.64 -1.62 -24.13
N GLU A 64 -10.37 -1.48 -24.49
CA GLU A 64 -9.80 -0.24 -25.03
C GLU A 64 -8.69 -0.57 -26.05
N ARG A 65 -8.58 0.24 -27.10
CA ARG A 65 -7.54 0.13 -28.14
C ARG A 65 -6.27 0.91 -27.76
N GLN A 66 -6.42 2.08 -27.15
CA GLN A 66 -5.30 2.98 -26.84
C GLN A 66 -4.67 2.69 -25.46
N THR A 67 -3.56 1.96 -25.44
CA THR A 67 -2.87 1.53 -24.20
C THR A 67 -1.50 2.21 -23.97
N LYS A 68 -1.24 3.33 -24.64
CA LYS A 68 -0.02 4.14 -24.46
C LYS A 68 -0.33 5.42 -23.68
N CYS A 69 -1.03 5.30 -22.55
CA CYS A 69 -1.35 6.41 -21.66
C CYS A 69 -0.88 6.08 -20.25
N LEU A 70 0.06 6.86 -19.72
CA LEU A 70 0.57 6.67 -18.37
C LEU A 70 0.99 8.00 -17.76
N PHE A 71 0.41 8.34 -16.61
CA PHE A 71 0.81 9.51 -15.84
C PHE A 71 1.08 9.14 -14.38
N SER A 72 2.23 9.55 -13.84
CA SER A 72 2.57 9.29 -12.44
C SER A 72 1.77 10.22 -11.53
N VAL A 73 0.91 9.64 -10.70
CA VAL A 73 0.10 10.35 -9.69
C VAL A 73 0.58 10.03 -8.27
N SER A 74 1.77 9.44 -8.16
CA SER A 74 2.39 8.97 -6.92
C SER A 74 2.35 10.01 -5.80
N THR A 75 2.75 11.25 -6.07
CA THR A 75 2.75 12.35 -5.08
C THR A 75 1.35 12.64 -4.53
N LYS A 76 0.34 12.74 -5.41
CA LYS A 76 -1.06 13.01 -5.02
C LYS A 76 -1.65 11.89 -4.15
N LEU A 77 -1.30 10.64 -4.44
CA LEU A 77 -1.71 9.48 -3.63
C LEU A 77 -0.96 9.42 -2.30
N LYS A 78 0.36 9.66 -2.28
CA LYS A 78 1.15 9.75 -1.04
C LYS A 78 0.57 10.76 -0.06
N THR A 79 0.37 12.00 -0.49
CA THR A 79 -0.24 13.08 0.32
C THR A 79 -1.62 12.73 0.88
N LYS A 80 -2.37 11.84 0.23
CA LYS A 80 -3.72 11.45 0.65
C LYS A 80 -3.77 10.18 1.50
N CYS A 81 -2.85 9.23 1.27
CA CYS A 81 -2.96 7.87 1.77
C CYS A 81 -1.79 7.40 2.64
N ASP A 82 -0.62 8.05 2.61
CA ASP A 82 0.50 7.62 3.46
C ASP A 82 0.17 7.86 4.94
N GLY A 83 0.57 6.91 5.80
CA GLY A 83 0.40 7.03 7.26
C GLY A 83 -0.99 6.67 7.80
N ILE A 84 -2.00 6.47 6.95
CA ILE A 84 -3.35 6.02 7.38
C ILE A 84 -3.60 4.53 7.06
N ARG A 85 -4.46 3.87 7.85
CA ARG A 85 -4.81 2.44 7.68
C ARG A 85 -5.74 2.18 6.50
N SER A 86 -6.64 3.12 6.19
CA SER A 86 -7.68 2.96 5.17
C SER A 86 -7.83 4.26 4.38
N CYS A 87 -7.52 4.25 3.09
CA CYS A 87 -7.58 5.42 2.21
C CYS A 87 -8.70 5.28 1.18
N PHE A 88 -9.69 6.18 1.22
CA PHE A 88 -10.74 6.26 0.19
C PHE A 88 -10.20 6.90 -1.10
N VAL A 89 -10.37 6.23 -2.24
CA VAL A 89 -9.89 6.71 -3.54
C VAL A 89 -11.00 6.63 -4.60
N ASN A 90 -11.15 7.72 -5.35
CA ASN A 90 -12.03 7.81 -6.51
C ASN A 90 -11.27 8.49 -7.67
N PRO A 91 -10.60 7.71 -8.53
CA PRO A 91 -9.76 8.26 -9.58
C PRO A 91 -10.63 8.88 -10.68
N THR A 92 -10.41 10.16 -10.91
CA THR A 92 -11.10 10.97 -11.92
C THR A 92 -10.15 12.05 -12.40
N ASN A 93 -10.38 12.60 -13.60
CA ASN A 93 -9.66 13.77 -14.10
C ASN A 93 -9.69 14.95 -13.10
N LYS A 94 -10.83 15.18 -12.43
CA LYS A 94 -10.97 16.22 -11.40
C LYS A 94 -10.11 15.95 -10.15
N PHE A 95 -10.02 14.69 -9.71
CA PHE A 95 -9.19 14.31 -8.55
C PHE A 95 -7.69 14.52 -8.81
N PHE A 96 -7.23 14.28 -10.05
CA PHE A 96 -5.84 14.50 -10.47
C PHE A 96 -5.55 15.87 -11.09
N GLY A 97 -6.58 16.70 -11.31
CA GLY A 97 -6.48 18.05 -11.86
C GLY A 97 -6.26 18.12 -13.38
N HIS A 98 -6.18 16.99 -14.08
CA HIS A 98 -5.94 16.93 -15.53
C HIS A 98 -6.43 15.59 -16.11
N ASP A 99 -6.56 15.51 -17.44
CA ASP A 99 -6.77 14.26 -18.17
C ASP A 99 -5.49 13.90 -18.97
N PRO A 100 -4.76 12.82 -18.63
CA PRO A 100 -3.56 12.41 -19.35
C PRO A 100 -3.85 11.74 -20.70
N CYS A 101 -5.09 11.32 -20.98
CA CYS A 101 -5.50 10.82 -22.29
C CYS A 101 -7.01 11.01 -22.50
N ARG A 102 -7.34 12.15 -23.13
CA ARG A 102 -8.72 12.51 -23.52
C ARG A 102 -9.34 11.42 -24.38
N GLY A 103 -10.59 11.06 -24.08
CA GLY A 103 -11.36 10.06 -24.82
C GLY A 103 -11.00 8.60 -24.51
N VAL A 104 -10.02 8.33 -23.64
CA VAL A 104 -9.62 6.98 -23.23
C VAL A 104 -10.15 6.67 -21.83
N ALA A 105 -10.75 5.49 -21.65
CA ALA A 105 -11.27 5.03 -20.36
C ALA A 105 -10.13 4.57 -19.43
N LYS A 106 -9.80 5.35 -18.41
CA LYS A 106 -8.60 5.15 -17.58
C LYS A 106 -8.84 4.25 -16.37
N TYR A 107 -7.75 3.88 -15.72
CA TYR A 107 -7.73 3.33 -14.38
C TYR A 107 -6.50 3.81 -13.61
N LEU A 108 -6.59 3.73 -12.29
CA LEU A 108 -5.51 3.98 -11.36
C LEU A 108 -4.88 2.64 -10.96
N GLU A 109 -3.59 2.47 -11.24
CA GLU A 109 -2.77 1.41 -10.66
C GLU A 109 -2.02 1.98 -9.45
N VAL A 110 -2.16 1.34 -8.29
CA VAL A 110 -1.45 1.73 -7.05
C VAL A 110 -0.64 0.56 -6.55
N TRP A 111 0.67 0.76 -6.40
CA TRP A 111 1.55 -0.11 -5.65
C TRP A 111 1.78 0.49 -4.26
N TYR A 112 1.59 -0.33 -3.24
CA TYR A 112 1.69 0.10 -1.85
C TYR A 112 2.18 -1.03 -0.95
N LYS A 113 2.70 -0.66 0.21
CA LYS A 113 3.05 -1.57 1.31
C LYS A 113 2.19 -1.25 2.53
N CYS A 114 2.08 -2.21 3.44
CA CYS A 114 1.53 -1.99 4.77
C CYS A 114 2.68 -2.08 5.76
N ARG A 115 3.03 -0.96 6.39
CA ARG A 115 4.11 -0.89 7.38
C ARG A 115 3.53 -0.96 8.79
N ALA A 116 4.05 -1.86 9.61
CA ALA A 116 3.63 -2.00 10.99
C ALA A 116 3.96 -0.75 11.81
N ILE A 117 3.03 -0.35 12.67
CA ILE A 117 3.27 0.58 13.77
C ILE A 117 4.02 -0.25 14.82
N LEU A 118 5.33 -0.04 14.96
CA LEU A 118 6.13 -0.73 15.96
C LEU A 118 5.65 -0.35 17.36
N ALA A 119 4.90 -1.24 18.00
CA ALA A 119 4.48 -1.13 19.39
C ALA A 119 5.65 -1.44 20.35
N VAL A 120 6.73 -0.64 20.26
CA VAL A 120 7.71 -0.54 21.33
C VAL A 120 7.09 0.32 22.43
N TYR A 121 6.30 -0.32 23.30
CA TYR A 121 5.84 0.06 24.64
C TYR A 121 4.54 -0.70 24.91
N GLY A 122 4.54 -1.68 25.84
CA GLY A 122 3.35 -2.50 26.06
C GLY A 122 3.44 -3.75 26.94
N ARG A 123 4.56 -4.00 27.64
CA ARG A 123 4.60 -4.82 28.86
C ARG A 123 5.86 -4.50 29.66
#